data_AF-A0AA41U8I5-F1
#
_entry.id   AF-A0AA41U8I5-F1
#
_cell.length_a   1.000
_cell.length_b   1.000
_cell.length_c   1.000
_cell.angle_alpha   90.00
_cell.angle_beta   90.00
_cell.angle_gamma   90.00
#
_symmetry.space_group_name_H-M   'P 1'
#
loop_
_entity.id
_entity.type
_entity.pdbx_description
1 polymer ?
#
loop_
_entity_poly.entity_id
_entity_poly.type
_entity_poly.pdbx_seq_one_letter_code
_entity_poly.pdbx_strand_id
1 'polypeptide(L)'
;MNDDELTAELKPILELDFRAVRAFDEPDEDGIAQFRRCGRRAARELGLKVVTRQTDPSRRGDRQVVVVVAITNPPAEDRARLEERGRLLSSAASWNR
;
A
#
# COMPACT_ATOMS: atom_id res chain seq x y z
N MET A 1 -0.75 -17.87 5.19
CA MET A 1 0.46 -17.23 4.67
C MET A 1 1.27 -16.69 5.83
N ASN A 2 2.54 -17.06 5.92
CA ASN A 2 3.43 -16.56 6.96
C ASN A 2 4.04 -15.19 6.57
N ASP A 3 4.83 -14.62 7.47
CA ASP A 3 5.43 -13.30 7.28
C ASP A 3 6.43 -13.22 6.15
N ASP A 4 7.24 -14.26 5.96
CA ASP A 4 8.28 -14.28 4.94
C ASP A 4 7.63 -14.36 3.55
N GLU A 5 6.61 -15.21 3.40
CA GLU A 5 5.78 -15.30 2.20
C GLU A 5 5.12 -13.96 1.85
N LEU A 6 4.47 -13.31 2.82
CA LEU A 6 3.82 -12.02 2.59
C LEU A 6 4.85 -10.92 2.32
N THR A 7 6.00 -10.94 2.99
CA THR A 7 7.08 -9.97 2.72
C THR A 7 7.60 -10.12 1.29
N ALA A 8 7.79 -11.37 0.83
CA ALA A 8 8.20 -11.67 -0.54
C ALA A 8 7.14 -11.24 -1.57
N GLU A 9 5.85 -11.40 -1.25
CA GLU A 9 4.73 -10.92 -2.09
C GLU A 9 4.72 -9.38 -2.20
N LEU A 10 4.91 -8.68 -1.08
CA LEU A 10 4.79 -7.21 -1.03
C LEU A 10 5.99 -6.49 -1.65
N LYS A 11 7.17 -7.12 -1.68
CA LYS A 11 8.40 -6.52 -2.19
C LYS A 11 8.29 -6.04 -3.65
N PRO A 12 7.94 -6.89 -4.64
CA PRO A 12 7.80 -6.44 -6.03
C PRO A 12 6.67 -5.41 -6.20
N ILE A 13 5.60 -5.50 -5.39
CA ILE A 13 4.52 -4.50 -5.40
C ILE A 13 5.05 -3.14 -4.96
N LEU A 14 5.81 -3.08 -3.85
CA LEU A 14 6.36 -1.82 -3.37
C LEU A 14 7.44 -1.26 -4.30
N GLU A 15 8.22 -2.11 -4.94
CA GLU A 15 9.24 -1.72 -5.92
C GLU A 15 8.61 -1.13 -7.19
N LEU A 16 7.52 -1.70 -7.68
CA LEU A 16 6.89 -1.27 -8.95
C LEU A 16 5.80 -0.21 -8.76
N ASP A 17 4.97 -0.35 -7.73
CA ASP A 17 3.76 0.46 -7.54
C ASP A 17 3.91 1.53 -6.46
N PHE A 18 5.00 1.49 -5.69
CA PHE A 18 5.29 2.34 -4.53
C PHE A 18 4.22 2.34 -3.44
N ARG A 19 3.23 1.47 -3.56
CA ARG A 19 2.20 1.25 -2.55
C ARG A 19 1.65 -0.16 -2.66
N ALA A 20 1.43 -0.77 -1.52
CA ALA A 20 0.62 -1.98 -1.39
C ALA A 20 -0.70 -1.62 -0.68
N VAL A 21 -1.81 -2.11 -1.22
CA VAL A 21 -3.16 -1.85 -0.70
C VAL A 21 -3.86 -3.18 -0.50
N ARG A 22 -4.47 -3.38 0.67
CA ARG A 22 -5.29 -4.56 0.94
C ARG A 22 -6.48 -4.17 1.82
N ALA A 23 -7.65 -4.72 1.51
CA ALA A 23 -8.84 -4.60 2.33
C ALA A 23 -8.94 -5.78 3.30
N PHE A 24 -9.39 -5.49 4.51
CA PHE A 24 -9.62 -6.46 5.57
C PHE A 24 -11.02 -6.24 6.14
N ASP A 25 -11.62 -7.28 6.69
CA ASP A 25 -12.78 -7.11 7.53
C ASP A 25 -12.37 -6.38 8.82
N GLU A 26 -13.23 -5.50 9.33
CA GLU A 26 -12.94 -4.71 10.55
C GLU A 26 -12.41 -5.53 11.75
N PRO A 27 -12.90 -6.76 12.02
CA PRO A 27 -12.39 -7.56 13.13
C PRO A 27 -11.01 -8.21 12.89
N ASP A 28 -10.48 -8.20 11.67
CA ASP A 28 -9.21 -8.87 11.33
C ASP A 28 -7.99 -8.00 11.71
N GLU A 29 -7.86 -7.73 13.01
CA GLU A 29 -6.76 -6.92 13.56
C GLU A 29 -5.39 -7.56 13.33
N ASP A 30 -5.32 -8.89 13.39
CA ASP A 30 -4.10 -9.67 13.18
C ASP A 30 -3.63 -9.59 11.72
N GLY A 31 -4.54 -9.74 10.75
CA GLY A 31 -4.24 -9.57 9.32
C GLY A 31 -3.78 -8.15 9.01
N ILE A 32 -4.44 -7.14 9.57
CA ILE A 32 -4.04 -5.73 9.46
C ILE A 32 -2.64 -5.51 10.03
N ALA A 33 -2.35 -6.02 11.22
CA ALA A 33 -1.06 -5.89 11.87
C ALA A 33 0.05 -6.62 11.10
N GLN A 34 -0.23 -7.83 10.61
CA GLN A 34 0.68 -8.63 9.79
C GLN A 34 1.03 -7.89 8.50
N PHE A 35 0.04 -7.39 7.77
CA PHE A 35 0.24 -6.65 6.52
C PHE A 35 1.10 -5.41 6.72
N ARG A 36 0.83 -4.63 7.77
CA ARG A 36 1.65 -3.46 8.13
C ARG A 36 3.09 -3.84 8.47
N ARG A 37 3.29 -4.91 9.24
CA ARG A 37 4.62 -5.40 9.62
C ARG A 37 5.40 -5.86 8.41
N CYS A 38 4.80 -6.72 7.58
CA CYS A 38 5.44 -7.27 6.38
C CYS A 38 5.73 -6.17 5.35
N GLY A 39 4.83 -5.21 5.17
CA GLY A 39 5.07 -4.06 4.30
C GLY A 39 6.24 -3.19 4.76
N ARG A 40 6.39 -2.95 6.07
CA ARG A 40 7.57 -2.27 6.62
C ARG A 40 8.85 -3.08 6.42
N ARG A 41 8.79 -4.40 6.60
CA ARG A 41 9.92 -5.30 6.39
C ARG A 41 10.37 -5.30 4.93
N ALA A 42 9.42 -5.48 3.99
CA ALA A 42 9.68 -5.46 2.56
C ALA A 42 10.34 -4.14 2.11
N ALA A 43 9.83 -3.01 2.58
CA ALA A 43 10.44 -1.71 2.30
C ALA A 43 11.86 -1.60 2.84
N ARG A 44 12.11 -2.08 4.06
CA ARG A 44 13.46 -2.08 4.67
C ARG A 44 14.44 -2.92 3.85
N GLU A 45 14.01 -4.06 3.34
CA GLU A 45 14.84 -4.90 2.46
C GLU A 45 15.16 -4.25 1.10
N LEU A 46 14.34 -3.30 0.66
CA LEU A 46 14.57 -2.48 -0.53
C LEU A 46 15.39 -1.21 -0.23
N GLY A 47 15.75 -0.95 1.04
CA GLY A 47 16.39 0.30 1.44
C GLY A 47 15.46 1.53 1.41
N LEU A 48 14.14 1.31 1.40
CA LEU A 48 13.11 2.34 1.31
C LEU A 48 12.41 2.58 2.65
N LYS A 49 11.77 3.74 2.78
CA LYS A 49 10.94 4.16 3.91
C LYS A 49 9.49 4.16 3.47
N VAL A 50 8.61 3.73 4.38
CA VAL A 50 7.16 3.69 4.15
C VAL A 50 6.39 4.43 5.24
N VAL A 51 5.20 4.88 4.86
CA VAL A 51 4.12 5.24 5.79
C VAL A 51 2.99 4.23 5.65
N THR A 52 2.34 3.90 6.77
CA THR A 52 1.15 3.07 6.78
C THR A 52 -0.08 3.91 7.11
N ARG A 53 -1.14 3.81 6.31
CA ARG A 53 -2.43 4.47 6.53
C ARG A 53 -3.55 3.44 6.49
N GLN A 54 -4.66 3.70 7.15
CA GLN A 54 -5.86 2.90 6.99
C GLN A 54 -7.12 3.75 6.95
N THR A 55 -8.20 3.23 6.38
CA THR A 55 -9.52 3.84 6.45
C THR A 55 -10.16 3.64 7.83
N ASP A 56 -11.05 4.55 8.20
CA ASP A 56 -11.94 4.40 9.35
C ASP A 56 -13.14 3.52 8.90
N PRO A 57 -13.28 2.28 9.40
CA PRO A 57 -14.34 1.38 8.99
C PRO A 57 -15.73 1.91 9.37
N SER A 58 -15.84 2.71 10.44
CA SER A 58 -17.11 3.32 10.85
C SER A 58 -17.66 4.33 9.83
N ARG A 59 -16.79 4.83 8.94
CA ARG A 59 -17.14 5.74 7.86
C ARG A 59 -17.37 5.03 6.52
N ARG A 60 -17.20 3.71 6.46
CA ARG A 60 -17.43 2.91 5.25
C ARG A 60 -18.66 2.03 5.42
N GLY A 61 -19.59 2.09 4.46
CA GLY A 61 -20.83 1.30 4.49
C GLY A 61 -20.60 -0.22 4.40
N ASP A 62 -19.41 -0.66 4.00
CA ASP A 62 -19.00 -2.06 3.90
C ASP A 62 -18.25 -2.58 5.14
N ARG A 63 -18.01 -1.72 6.14
CA ARG A 63 -17.21 -2.01 7.35
C ARG A 63 -15.83 -2.61 7.07
N GLN A 64 -15.26 -2.39 5.88
CA GLN A 64 -13.93 -2.87 5.56
C GLN A 64 -12.86 -1.85 5.92
N VAL A 65 -11.73 -2.33 6.44
CA VAL A 65 -10.52 -1.54 6.69
C VAL A 65 -9.58 -1.70 5.50
N VAL A 66 -9.43 -0.64 4.72
CA VAL A 66 -8.42 -0.58 3.65
C VAL A 66 -7.12 -0.08 4.26
N VAL A 67 -6.09 -0.92 4.22
CA VAL A 67 -4.74 -0.58 4.70
C VAL A 67 -3.84 -0.30 3.50
N VAL A 68 -3.09 0.79 3.58
CA VAL A 68 -2.13 1.23 2.57
C VAL A 68 -0.75 1.31 3.20
N VAL A 69 0.23 0.64 2.60
CA VAL A 69 1.66 0.81 2.87
C VAL A 69 2.25 1.54 1.67
N ALA A 70 2.77 2.75 1.84
CA ALA A 70 3.24 3.59 0.72
C ALA A 70 4.67 4.10 0.96
N ILE A 71 5.51 4.06 -0.08
CA ILE A 71 6.89 4.55 -0.06
C ILE A 71 6.89 6.07 0.07
N THR A 72 7.76 6.62 0.93
CA THR A 72 7.87 8.07 1.17
C THR A 72 9.15 8.69 0.62
N ASN A 73 10.12 7.86 0.21
CA ASN A 73 11.39 8.28 -0.38
C ASN A 73 11.67 7.48 -1.67
N PRO A 74 10.81 7.60 -2.70
CA PRO A 74 11.04 6.91 -3.96
C PRO A 74 12.39 7.32 -4.58
N PRO A 75 13.08 6.42 -5.30
CA PRO A 75 14.29 6.76 -6.04
C PRO A 75 14.05 7.93 -7.01
N ALA A 76 15.08 8.77 -7.21
CA ALA A 76 14.94 9.97 -8.05
C ALA A 76 14.56 9.63 -9.51
N GLU A 77 15.04 8.50 -10.02
CA GLU A 77 14.76 8.01 -11.37
C GLU A 77 13.29 7.61 -11.55
N ASP A 78 12.62 7.22 -10.47
CA ASP A 78 11.22 6.79 -10.49
C ASP A 78 10.21 7.92 -10.31
N ARG A 79 10.69 9.15 -10.14
CA ARG A 79 9.84 10.33 -9.96
C ARG A 79 8.94 10.57 -11.18
N ALA A 80 9.47 10.39 -12.40
CA ALA A 80 8.69 10.55 -13.62
C ALA A 80 7.56 9.51 -13.71
N ARG A 81 7.83 8.26 -13.32
CA ARG A 81 6.84 7.18 -13.26
C ARG A 81 5.72 7.50 -12.24
N LEU A 82 6.09 8.05 -11.09
CA LEU A 82 5.14 8.49 -10.06
C LEU A 82 4.27 9.65 -10.51
N GLU A 83 4.85 10.65 -11.16
CA GLU A 83 4.13 11.81 -11.69
C GLU A 83 3.18 11.43 -12.83
N GLU A 84 3.60 10.53 -13.73
CA GLU A 84 2.75 9.99 -14.80
C GLU A 84 1.58 9.19 -14.23
N ARG A 85 1.83 8.31 -13.27
CA ARG A 85 0.78 7.53 -12.60
C ARG A 85 -0.19 8.43 -11.84
N GLY A 86 0.31 9.47 -11.17
CA GLY A 86 -0.53 10.49 -10.53
C GLY A 86 -1.49 11.13 -11.53
N ARG A 87 -0.97 11.52 -12.71
CA ARG A 87 -1.78 12.06 -13.82
C ARG A 87 -2.84 11.06 -14.31
N LEU A 88 -2.47 9.80 -14.54
CA LEU A 88 -3.40 8.76 -15.00
C LEU A 88 -4.50 8.45 -13.98
N LEU A 89 -4.19 8.46 -12.68
CA LEU A 89 -5.21 8.22 -11.64
C LEU A 89 -6.15 9.42 -11.50
N SER A 90 -5.65 10.65 -11.61
CA SER A 90 -6.50 11.85 -11.62
C SER A 90 -7.40 11.91 -12.85
N SER A 91 -6.91 11.51 -14.03
CA SER A 91 -7.73 11.45 -15.24
C SER A 91 -8.76 10.31 -15.20
N ALA A 92 -8.38 9.13 -14.71
CA ALA A 92 -9.31 8.01 -14.52
C ALA A 92 -10.41 8.33 -13.49
N ALA A 93 -10.08 9.04 -12.41
CA ALA A 93 -11.07 9.50 -11.44
C ALA A 93 -12.04 10.55 -12.02
N SER A 94 -11.64 11.31 -13.04
CA SER A 94 -12.52 12.24 -13.75
C SER A 94 -13.45 11.57 -14.78
N TRP A 95 -13.15 10.34 -15.21
CA TRP A 95 -13.98 9.57 -16.15
C TRP A 95 -15.13 8.80 -15.47
N ASN A 96 -15.14 8.72 -14.14
CA ASN A 96 -16.21 8.10 -13.35
C ASN A 96 -17.23 9.12 -12.79
N ARG A 97 -17.40 10.27 -13.45
CA ARG A 97 -18.38 11.29 -13.04
C ARG A 97 -19.44 11.51 -14.13
#